data_AF-A0A535TJ62-F1
#
_entry.id   AF-A0A535TJ62-F1
#
_cell.length_a   1.000
_cell.length_b   1.000
_cell.length_c   1.000
_cell.angle_alpha   90.00
_cell.angle_beta   90.00
_cell.angle_gamma   90.00
#
_symmetry.space_group_name_H-M   'P 1'
#
loop_
_entity.id
_entity.type
_entity.pdbx_description
1 polymer ?
#
loop_
_entity_poly.entity_id
_entity_poly.type
_entity_poly.pdbx_seq_one_letter_code
_entity_poly.pdbx_strand_id
1 'polypeptide(L)'
;MVVTVLAIGDIIGRPGREAVAKLLPQLRREFAIDLVVANGENAAGGFGLTPKIADDLFSLGIDVLTSGNHIWDQREMMNGFEDHRPILRPHNYPSGAPGRGWFCHDLGEKGLVLIGNVQGQLFMPPIDSPFRAADEVLRQGTGTRLRLMDIHAEATSEKI
;
A
#
# COMPACT_ATOMS: atom_id res chain seq x y z
N MET A 1 -14.34 19.56 5.44
CA MET A 1 -14.99 18.47 4.67
C MET A 1 -14.61 17.11 5.26
N VAL A 2 -15.49 16.12 5.16
CA VAL A 2 -15.20 14.73 5.56
C VAL A 2 -14.40 14.05 4.46
N VAL A 3 -13.44 13.21 4.84
CA VAL A 3 -12.67 12.34 3.94
C VAL A 3 -13.05 10.90 4.24
N THR A 4 -13.52 10.17 3.24
CA THR A 4 -13.87 8.74 3.37
C THR A 4 -12.79 7.89 2.70
N VAL A 5 -12.13 7.03 3.47
CA VAL A 5 -11.08 6.13 2.98
C VAL A 5 -11.54 4.69 3.04
N LEU A 6 -11.32 3.94 1.96
CA LEU A 6 -11.46 2.49 1.93
C LEU A 6 -10.07 1.85 1.95
N ALA A 7 -9.79 1.07 2.99
CA ALA A 7 -8.63 0.19 3.04
C ALA A 7 -9.05 -1.24 2.67
N ILE A 8 -8.40 -1.82 1.67
CA ILE A 8 -8.60 -3.20 1.22
C ILE A 8 -7.38 -4.00 1.66
N GLY A 9 -7.62 -5.11 2.36
CA GLY A 9 -6.55 -6.05 2.72
C GLY A 9 -5.95 -6.75 1.50
N ASP A 10 -5.16 -7.78 1.76
CA ASP A 10 -4.41 -8.52 0.75
C ASP A 10 -5.26 -9.01 -0.43
N ILE A 11 -4.92 -8.52 -1.61
CA ILE A 11 -5.49 -8.99 -2.87
C ILE A 11 -4.74 -10.24 -3.30
N ILE A 12 -5.34 -11.41 -3.09
CA ILE A 12 -4.68 -12.70 -3.34
C ILE A 12 -5.05 -13.25 -4.72
N GLY A 13 -4.06 -13.27 -5.62
CA GLY A 13 -4.14 -13.92 -6.92
C GLY A 13 -5.32 -13.48 -7.79
N ARG A 14 -5.69 -14.34 -8.75
CA ARG A 14 -6.80 -14.06 -9.68
C ARG A 14 -8.14 -13.86 -8.96
N PRO A 15 -8.54 -14.68 -7.96
CA PRO A 15 -9.82 -14.49 -7.27
C PRO A 15 -9.91 -13.13 -6.56
N GLY A 16 -8.84 -12.69 -5.90
CA GLY A 16 -8.79 -11.37 -5.26
C GLY A 16 -8.98 -10.23 -6.26
N ARG A 17 -8.28 -10.29 -7.40
CA ARG A 17 -8.43 -9.27 -8.46
C ARG A 17 -9.84 -9.26 -9.07
N GLU A 18 -10.44 -10.42 -9.28
CA GLU A 18 -11.83 -10.53 -9.78
C GLU A 18 -12.84 -9.97 -8.76
N ALA A 19 -12.63 -10.20 -7.46
CA ALA A 19 -13.46 -9.63 -6.40
C ALA A 19 -13.38 -8.09 -6.39
N VAL A 20 -12.17 -7.53 -6.47
CA VAL A 20 -11.96 -6.07 -6.56
C VAL A 20 -12.65 -5.51 -7.80
N ALA A 21 -12.44 -6.11 -8.97
CA ALA A 21 -13.04 -5.64 -10.23
C ALA A 21 -14.57 -5.62 -10.18
N LYS A 22 -15.18 -6.60 -9.50
CA LYS A 22 -16.63 -6.71 -9.37
C LYS A 22 -17.22 -5.73 -8.36
N LEU A 23 -16.56 -5.53 -7.21
CA LEU A 23 -17.15 -4.87 -6.04
C LEU A 23 -16.72 -3.40 -5.91
N LEU A 24 -15.44 -3.09 -6.15
CA LEU A 24 -14.87 -1.77 -5.86
C LEU A 24 -15.58 -0.62 -6.58
N PRO A 25 -15.90 -0.70 -7.89
CA PRO A 25 -16.60 0.40 -8.57
C PRO A 25 -17.99 0.70 -7.98
N GLN A 26 -18.67 -0.31 -7.45
CA GLN A 26 -19.97 -0.13 -6.79
C GLN A 26 -19.80 0.50 -5.41
N LEU A 27 -18.90 -0.06 -4.59
CA LEU A 27 -18.59 0.46 -3.25
C LEU A 27 -18.14 1.92 -3.30
N ARG A 28 -17.26 2.29 -4.25
CA ARG A 28 -16.75 3.65 -4.39
C ARG A 28 -17.88 4.67 -4.62
N ARG A 29 -18.91 4.29 -5.38
CA ARG A 29 -20.11 5.13 -5.61
C ARG A 29 -21.05 5.15 -4.40
N GLU A 30 -21.33 3.98 -3.83
CA GLU A 30 -22.29 3.83 -2.73
C GLU A 30 -21.85 4.60 -1.48
N PHE A 31 -20.56 4.51 -1.13
CA PHE A 31 -20.01 5.13 0.08
C PHE A 31 -19.32 6.46 -0.18
N ALA A 32 -19.37 6.98 -1.42
CA ALA A 32 -18.68 8.19 -1.84
C ALA A 32 -17.19 8.21 -1.39
N ILE A 33 -16.48 7.12 -1.70
CA ILE A 33 -15.09 6.93 -1.24
C ILE A 33 -14.17 7.89 -2.00
N ASP A 34 -13.41 8.65 -1.23
CA ASP A 34 -12.45 9.64 -1.72
C ASP A 34 -11.11 9.02 -2.08
N LEU A 35 -10.68 8.05 -1.29
CA LEU A 35 -9.38 7.40 -1.40
C LEU A 35 -9.50 5.89 -1.16
N VAL A 36 -8.94 5.09 -2.06
CA VAL A 36 -8.86 3.63 -1.96
C VAL A 36 -7.38 3.25 -1.85
N VAL A 37 -7.05 2.61 -0.73
CA VAL A 37 -5.72 2.04 -0.47
C VAL A 37 -5.88 0.53 -0.39
N ALA A 38 -5.07 -0.23 -1.13
CA ALA A 38 -5.17 -1.68 -1.14
C ALA A 38 -3.81 -2.34 -0.97
N ASN A 39 -3.76 -3.48 -0.28
CA ASN A 39 -2.53 -4.27 -0.22
C ASN A 39 -2.45 -5.23 -1.41
N GLY A 40 -1.43 -5.04 -2.24
CA GLY A 40 -1.21 -5.78 -3.49
C GLY A 40 -0.14 -6.87 -3.41
N GLU A 41 0.40 -7.19 -2.23
CA GLU A 41 1.59 -8.05 -2.14
C GLU A 41 1.40 -9.48 -2.62
N ASN A 42 0.17 -9.97 -2.72
CA ASN A 42 -0.16 -11.33 -3.14
C ASN A 42 -0.88 -11.36 -4.50
N ALA A 43 -0.89 -10.24 -5.23
CA ALA A 43 -1.70 -10.07 -6.42
C ALA A 43 -1.18 -10.89 -7.61
N ALA A 44 0.11 -11.19 -7.72
CA ALA A 44 0.69 -11.95 -8.83
C ALA A 44 0.79 -13.44 -8.49
N GLY A 45 -0.19 -14.24 -8.91
CA GLY A 45 -0.15 -15.70 -8.70
C GLY A 45 -0.13 -16.14 -7.23
N GLY A 46 -0.47 -15.25 -6.29
CA GLY A 46 -0.42 -15.49 -4.86
C GLY A 46 0.80 -14.90 -4.15
N PHE A 47 1.85 -14.50 -4.88
CA PHE A 47 3.09 -13.95 -4.32
C PHE A 47 3.67 -12.85 -5.21
N GLY A 48 3.75 -11.65 -4.66
CA GLY A 48 4.25 -10.44 -5.30
C GLY A 48 3.21 -9.70 -6.13
N LEU A 49 3.70 -8.71 -6.86
CA LEU A 49 2.95 -7.81 -7.74
C LEU A 49 3.72 -7.71 -9.05
N THR A 50 3.09 -7.38 -10.18
CA THR A 50 3.83 -6.99 -11.40
C THR A 50 3.36 -5.60 -11.82
N PRO A 51 4.16 -4.82 -12.57
CA PRO A 51 3.73 -3.51 -13.07
C PRO A 51 2.41 -3.56 -13.83
N LYS A 52 2.24 -4.59 -14.68
CA LYS A 52 0.99 -4.84 -15.41
C LYS A 52 -0.20 -5.07 -14.47
N ILE A 53 -0.05 -5.91 -13.45
CA ILE A 53 -1.12 -6.18 -12.49
C ILE A 53 -1.42 -4.93 -11.66
N ALA A 54 -0.40 -4.14 -11.29
CA ALA A 54 -0.59 -2.88 -10.61
C ALA A 54 -1.41 -1.90 -11.47
N ASP A 55 -1.07 -1.77 -12.75
CA ASP A 55 -1.80 -0.93 -13.71
C ASP A 55 -3.26 -1.39 -13.87
N ASP A 56 -3.49 -2.70 -13.95
CA ASP A 56 -4.84 -3.28 -13.96
C ASP A 56 -5.60 -2.90 -12.67
N LEU A 57 -4.98 -3.00 -11.49
CA LEU A 57 -5.59 -2.65 -10.20
C LEU A 57 -5.89 -1.14 -10.09
N PHE A 58 -4.99 -0.28 -10.54
CA PHE A 58 -5.23 1.17 -10.58
C PHE A 58 -6.41 1.50 -11.51
N SER A 59 -6.54 0.82 -12.65
CA SER A 59 -7.66 1.02 -13.58
C SER A 59 -9.04 0.69 -12.98
N LEU A 60 -9.08 -0.11 -11.90
CA LEU A 60 -10.31 -0.45 -11.17
C LEU A 60 -10.70 0.61 -10.13
N GLY A 61 -9.88 1.65 -9.96
CA GLY A 61 -10.12 2.73 -9.00
C GLY A 61 -9.46 2.50 -7.65
N ILE A 62 -8.37 1.73 -7.57
CA ILE A 62 -7.42 1.80 -6.45
C ILE A 62 -6.56 3.05 -6.68
N ASP A 63 -6.31 3.84 -5.63
CA ASP A 63 -5.52 5.07 -5.75
C ASP A 63 -4.08 4.87 -5.26
N VAL A 64 -3.86 3.99 -4.27
CA VAL A 64 -2.53 3.64 -3.74
C VAL A 64 -2.45 2.15 -3.45
N LEU A 65 -1.35 1.52 -3.86
CA LEU A 65 -1.03 0.14 -3.52
C LEU A 65 0.02 0.11 -2.40
N THR A 66 -0.28 -0.62 -1.33
CA THR A 66 0.66 -1.02 -0.28
C THR A 66 1.11 -2.46 -0.52
N SER A 67 2.12 -2.93 0.21
CA SER A 67 2.61 -4.30 0.07
C SER A 67 3.18 -4.84 1.39
N GLY A 68 4.04 -5.85 1.28
CA GLY A 68 4.59 -6.60 2.39
C GLY A 68 5.86 -7.32 1.97
N ASN A 69 6.11 -8.49 2.56
CA ASN A 69 7.34 -9.24 2.34
C ASN A 69 7.45 -9.84 0.94
N HIS A 70 6.35 -9.97 0.20
CA HIS A 70 6.35 -10.56 -1.14
C HIS A 70 6.60 -9.55 -2.27
N ILE A 71 6.84 -8.28 -1.98
CA ILE A 71 6.95 -7.21 -2.98
C ILE A 71 8.03 -7.47 -4.07
N TRP A 72 9.08 -8.25 -3.75
CA TRP A 72 10.18 -8.61 -4.68
C TRP A 72 10.10 -9.99 -5.29
N ASP A 73 9.03 -10.76 -5.05
CA ASP A 73 8.93 -12.14 -5.57
C ASP A 73 8.77 -12.19 -7.09
N GLN A 74 8.28 -11.10 -7.69
CA GLN A 74 8.27 -10.92 -9.14
C GLN A 74 9.42 -10.02 -9.57
N ARG A 75 10.31 -10.56 -10.42
CA ARG A 75 11.53 -9.87 -10.87
C ARG A 75 11.26 -8.53 -11.54
N GLU A 76 10.13 -8.37 -12.21
CA GLU A 76 9.79 -7.11 -12.87
C GLU A 76 9.60 -5.95 -11.88
N MET A 77 9.29 -6.25 -10.61
CA MET A 77 9.13 -5.21 -9.59
C MET A 77 10.43 -4.50 -9.25
N MET A 78 11.61 -5.08 -9.49
CA MET A 78 12.88 -4.38 -9.27
C MET A 78 12.95 -3.04 -10.00
N ASN A 79 12.31 -2.95 -11.18
CA ASN A 79 12.19 -1.73 -11.98
C ASN A 79 10.76 -1.15 -11.96
N GLY A 80 9.84 -1.77 -11.21
CA GLY A 80 8.41 -1.44 -11.23
C GLY A 80 8.03 -0.10 -10.60
N PHE A 81 8.96 0.54 -9.87
CA PHE A 81 8.74 1.82 -9.18
C PHE A 81 9.14 3.05 -9.99
N GLU A 82 9.82 2.87 -11.12
CA GLU A 82 10.42 3.98 -11.88
C GLU A 82 9.35 4.91 -12.48
N ASP A 83 8.17 4.39 -12.83
CA ASP A 83 7.10 5.15 -13.50
C ASP A 83 6.21 5.98 -12.54
N HIS A 84 6.73 6.39 -11.38
CA HIS A 84 5.99 7.17 -10.36
C HIS A 84 4.66 6.56 -9.88
N ARG A 85 4.37 5.28 -10.16
CA ARG A 85 3.18 4.57 -9.66
C ARG A 85 3.07 4.71 -8.13
N PRO A 86 1.89 4.94 -7.55
CA PRO A 86 1.71 5.02 -6.11
C PRO A 86 1.71 3.63 -5.47
N ILE A 87 2.81 2.89 -5.66
CA ILE A 87 3.09 1.60 -5.03
C ILE A 87 4.08 1.84 -3.89
N LEU A 88 3.73 1.36 -2.70
CA LEU A 88 4.52 1.43 -1.49
C LEU A 88 5.08 0.05 -1.16
N ARG A 89 6.38 0.01 -0.90
CA ARG A 89 7.06 -1.12 -0.24
C ARG A 89 7.21 -0.82 1.25
N PRO A 90 7.45 -1.80 2.13
CA PRO A 90 7.71 -1.50 3.53
C PRO A 90 8.89 -0.54 3.72
N HIS A 91 8.69 0.56 4.45
CA HIS A 91 9.67 1.64 4.60
C HIS A 91 10.97 1.18 5.28
N ASN A 92 10.87 0.18 6.15
CA ASN A 92 12.00 -0.43 6.87
C ASN A 92 12.81 -1.48 6.09
N TYR A 93 12.66 -1.56 4.77
CA TYR A 93 13.69 -2.24 3.96
C TYR A 93 15.02 -1.47 3.98
N PRO A 94 16.17 -2.16 3.90
CA PRO A 94 17.48 -1.52 3.94
C PRO A 94 17.66 -0.39 2.93
N SER A 95 18.51 0.58 3.29
CA SER A 95 18.87 1.70 2.41
C SER A 95 19.34 1.20 1.04
N GLY A 96 18.79 1.78 -0.03
CA GLY A 96 19.05 1.40 -1.42
C GLY A 96 18.00 0.47 -2.03
N ALA A 97 17.06 -0.07 -1.25
CA ALA A 97 15.92 -0.80 -1.80
C ALA A 97 15.07 0.11 -2.71
N PRO A 98 14.67 -0.35 -3.92
CA PRO A 98 13.93 0.47 -4.87
C PRO A 98 12.55 0.86 -4.34
N GLY A 99 11.98 1.92 -4.94
CA GLY A 99 10.66 2.42 -4.55
C GLY A 99 10.66 3.25 -3.28
N ARG A 100 9.47 3.40 -2.69
CA ARG A 100 9.21 4.30 -1.56
C ARG A 100 8.38 3.63 -0.49
N GLY A 101 8.56 4.07 0.75
CA GLY A 101 7.83 3.59 1.92
C GLY A 101 6.53 4.34 2.23
N TRP A 102 6.33 5.51 1.61
CA TRP A 102 5.20 6.37 1.87
C TRP A 102 4.88 7.27 0.67
N PHE A 103 3.67 7.82 0.64
CA PHE A 103 3.18 8.74 -0.39
C PHE A 103 2.14 9.70 0.19
N CYS A 104 2.13 10.95 -0.27
CA CYS A 104 1.07 11.91 0.05
C CYS A 104 0.12 12.00 -1.13
N HIS A 105 -1.13 11.57 -0.95
CA HIS A 105 -2.18 11.67 -1.94
C HIS A 105 -2.94 12.99 -1.76
N ASP A 106 -3.07 13.78 -2.82
CA ASP A 106 -3.82 15.03 -2.82
C ASP A 106 -5.28 14.78 -3.19
N LEU A 107 -6.21 15.17 -2.32
CA LEU A 107 -7.66 15.13 -2.57
C LEU A 107 -8.23 16.51 -2.91
N GLY A 108 -7.38 17.44 -3.37
CA GLY A 108 -7.73 18.81 -3.72
C GLY A 108 -8.18 19.59 -2.49
N GLU A 109 -9.38 20.17 -2.55
CA GLU A 109 -9.95 20.95 -1.45
C GLU A 109 -10.12 20.13 -0.16
N LYS A 110 -10.18 18.79 -0.25
CA LYS A 110 -10.27 17.90 0.92
C LYS A 110 -8.93 17.73 1.65
N GLY A 111 -7.83 18.17 1.05
CA GLY A 111 -6.49 18.19 1.63
C GLY A 111 -5.66 16.93 1.33
N LEU A 112 -4.45 16.91 1.88
CA LEU A 112 -3.48 15.83 1.68
C LEU A 112 -3.69 14.68 2.68
N VAL A 113 -3.57 13.45 2.20
CA VAL A 113 -3.55 12.22 3.02
C VAL A 113 -2.17 11.57 2.90
N LEU A 114 -1.51 11.30 4.01
CA LEU A 114 -0.28 10.49 4.05
C LEU A 114 -0.65 9.01 4.11
N ILE A 115 -0.03 8.20 3.26
CA ILE A 115 -0.11 6.74 3.29
C ILE A 115 1.30 6.21 3.51
N GLY A 116 1.47 5.32 4.48
CA GLY A 116 2.74 4.66 4.79
C GLY A 116 2.58 3.15 4.85
N ASN A 117 3.67 2.43 4.64
CA ASN A 117 3.73 0.97 4.77
C ASN A 117 5.00 0.58 5.53
N VAL A 118 4.88 -0.28 6.53
CA VAL A 118 5.98 -0.86 7.30
C VAL A 118 5.73 -2.35 7.48
N GLN A 119 6.78 -3.12 7.74
CA GLN A 119 6.68 -4.57 7.93
C GLN A 119 7.24 -5.00 9.29
N GLY A 120 6.55 -5.92 9.96
CA GLY A 120 7.00 -6.52 11.23
C GLY A 120 8.32 -7.28 11.10
N GLN A 121 8.91 -7.66 12.24
CA GLN A 121 10.16 -8.42 12.28
C GLN A 121 9.93 -9.81 12.88
N LEU A 122 9.00 -9.94 13.82
CA LEU A 122 8.75 -11.20 14.50
C LEU A 122 8.10 -12.21 13.54
N PHE A 123 8.79 -13.34 13.33
CA PHE A 123 8.43 -14.40 12.38
C PHE A 123 8.46 -14.00 10.90
N MET A 124 9.17 -12.92 10.56
CA MET A 124 9.27 -12.38 9.20
C MET A 124 10.74 -12.17 8.80
N PRO A 125 11.06 -11.88 7.52
CA PRO A 125 12.41 -11.56 7.10
C PRO A 125 13.06 -10.46 7.96
N PRO A 126 14.34 -10.60 8.35
CA PRO A 126 15.00 -9.61 9.20
C PRO A 126 15.31 -8.35 8.39
N ILE A 127 14.57 -7.29 8.67
CA ILE A 127 14.74 -5.94 8.11
C ILE A 127 14.86 -4.91 9.24
N ASP A 128 14.93 -3.61 8.93
CA ASP A 128 15.11 -2.58 9.96
C ASP A 128 13.88 -2.43 10.87
N SER A 129 14.03 -1.69 11.98
CA SER A 129 12.97 -1.55 12.98
C SER A 129 11.69 -0.91 12.41
N PRO A 130 10.52 -1.57 12.48
CA PRO A 130 9.26 -1.02 11.99
C PRO A 130 8.82 0.20 12.80
N PHE A 131 9.12 0.24 14.09
CA PHE A 131 8.76 1.36 14.97
C PHE A 131 9.51 2.65 14.58
N ARG A 132 10.83 2.55 14.36
CA ARG A 132 11.63 3.70 13.91
C ARG A 132 11.19 4.16 12.52
N ALA A 133 10.94 3.22 11.62
CA ALA A 133 10.45 3.52 10.29
C ALA A 133 9.06 4.18 10.30
N ALA A 134 8.14 3.72 11.15
CA ALA A 134 6.84 4.35 11.32
C ALA A 134 6.98 5.78 11.82
N ASP A 135 7.82 6.03 12.83
CA ASP A 135 8.14 7.38 13.32
C ASP A 135 8.68 8.29 12.20
N GLU A 136 9.61 7.78 11.37
CA GLU A 136 10.16 8.51 10.24
C GLU A 136 9.11 8.88 9.20
N VAL A 137 8.22 7.94 8.86
CA VAL A 137 7.12 8.16 7.93
C VAL A 137 6.12 9.16 8.50
N LEU A 138 5.74 9.04 9.77
CA LEU A 138 4.74 9.91 10.39
C LEU A 138 5.19 11.37 10.50
N ARG A 139 6.51 11.62 10.52
CA ARG A 139 7.11 12.97 10.44
C ARG A 139 7.04 13.58 9.04
N GLN A 140 6.76 12.80 8.01
CA GLN A 140 6.58 13.29 6.64
C GLN A 140 5.19 13.90 6.45
N GLY A 141 4.96 14.46 5.25
CA GLY A 141 3.65 14.95 4.85
C GLY A 141 3.15 16.09 5.73
N THR A 142 3.96 17.14 5.88
CA THR A 142 3.56 18.38 6.57
C THR A 142 2.23 18.89 6.00
N GLY A 143 1.28 19.23 6.88
CA GLY A 143 -0.05 19.69 6.48
C GLY A 143 -1.04 18.60 6.06
N THR A 144 -0.66 17.32 6.12
CA THR A 144 -1.61 16.22 5.89
C THR A 144 -2.70 16.17 6.95
N ARG A 145 -3.94 16.05 6.49
CA ARG A 145 -5.17 16.01 7.29
C ARG A 145 -5.39 14.64 7.94
N LEU A 146 -4.96 13.58 7.26
CA LEU A 146 -5.08 12.20 7.68
C LEU A 146 -3.77 11.47 7.39
N ARG A 147 -3.41 10.52 8.27
CA ARG A 147 -2.27 9.61 8.09
C ARG A 147 -2.79 8.18 8.23
N LEU A 148 -2.59 7.35 7.21
CA LEU A 148 -2.92 5.94 7.18
C LEU A 148 -1.62 5.12 7.11
N MET A 149 -1.49 4.13 7.98
CA MET A 149 -0.33 3.23 8.02
C MET A 149 -0.78 1.80 7.80
N ASP A 150 -0.20 1.11 6.82
CA ASP A 150 -0.29 -0.34 6.69
C ASP A 150 0.88 -0.99 7.43
N ILE A 151 0.57 -1.73 8.50
CA ILE A 151 1.52 -2.48 9.32
C ILE A 151 1.41 -3.96 8.95
N HIS A 152 2.24 -4.37 8.00
CA HIS A 152 2.28 -5.73 7.48
C HIS A 152 3.12 -6.62 8.39
N ALA A 153 2.49 -7.26 9.37
CA ALA A 153 3.18 -8.06 10.39
C ALA A 153 2.50 -9.41 10.62
N GLU A 154 3.25 -10.41 11.10
CA GLU A 154 2.69 -11.70 11.51
C GLU A 154 2.24 -11.66 12.98
N ALA A 155 3.14 -11.28 13.88
CA ALA A 155 2.86 -11.30 15.30
C ALA A 155 1.88 -10.21 15.73
N THR A 156 0.82 -10.61 16.44
CA THR A 156 -0.18 -9.68 17.00
C THR A 156 0.43 -8.69 17.99
N SER A 157 1.48 -9.07 18.71
CA SER A 157 2.19 -8.20 19.65
C SER A 157 2.95 -7.05 18.98
N GLU A 158 3.31 -7.16 17.70
CA GLU A 158 3.92 -6.04 16.95
C GLU A 158 2.86 -5.11 16.35
N LYS A 159 1.60 -5.55 16.27
CA LYS A 159 0.48 -4.77 15.70
C LYS A 159 -0.21 -3.85 16.71
N ILE A 160 0.01 -4.05 18.01
CA ILE A 160 -0.71 -3.38 19.12
C ILE A 160 0.21 -2.44 19.87
#